data_AF-A0A0F9DQZ1-F1
#
_entry.id   AF-A0A0F9DQZ1-F1
#
_cell.length_a   1.000
_cell.length_b   1.000
_cell.length_c   1.000
_cell.angle_alpha   90.00
_cell.angle_beta   90.00
_cell.angle_gamma   90.00
#
_symmetry.space_group_name_H-M   'P 1'
#
loop_
_entity.id
_entity.type
_entity.pdbx_description
1 polymer ?
#
loop_
_entity_poly.entity_id
_entity_poly.type
_entity_poly.pdbx_seq_one_letter_code
_entity_poly.pdbx_strand_id
1 'polypeptide(L)'
;MGRFGTRIKLYFAIRIKLCFMIAALFLLSACAGNQLAMSGSALDTIGKSFITTANLYNSLHEVGKITDDEYRAFAVFAKQFKAIYPVAVDTWKAVESNPELAEDKQAETLTNQILKLKQQLIEYYSFSLGKLEVQ
;
A
#
# COMPACT_ATOMS: atom_id res chain seq x y z
N MET A 1 40.40 8.36 18.96
CA MET A 1 39.24 7.66 19.58
C MET A 1 38.05 8.61 19.55
N GLY A 2 36.94 8.43 18.85
CA GLY A 2 36.44 7.37 17.97
C GLY A 2 34.98 7.74 17.65
N ARG A 3 34.75 8.28 16.45
CA ARG A 3 33.52 8.92 15.94
C ARG A 3 32.31 7.95 15.84
N PHE A 4 31.74 7.51 16.95
CA PHE A 4 30.59 6.55 16.94
C PHE A 4 29.24 7.14 17.39
N GLY A 5 29.19 8.29 18.07
CA GLY A 5 27.95 8.80 18.68
C GLY A 5 27.00 9.59 17.77
N THR A 6 27.48 10.15 16.65
CA THR A 6 26.72 11.15 15.88
C THR A 6 25.86 10.56 14.75
N ARG A 7 26.18 9.34 14.28
CA ARG A 7 25.44 8.71 13.15
C ARG A 7 24.09 8.11 13.58
N ILE A 8 23.97 7.67 14.84
CA ILE A 8 22.74 7.03 15.35
C ILE A 8 21.60 8.05 15.51
N LYS A 9 21.91 9.26 16.03
CA LYS A 9 20.91 10.32 16.21
C LYS A 9 20.35 10.86 14.89
N LEU A 10 21.17 10.87 13.82
CA LEU A 10 20.74 11.32 12.50
C LEU A 10 19.79 10.29 11.83
N TYR A 11 20.09 9.00 11.96
CA TYR A 11 19.23 7.92 11.45
C TYR A 11 17.86 7.90 12.14
N PHE A 12 17.83 8.08 13.47
CA PHE A 12 16.58 8.10 14.24
C PHE A 12 15.68 9.30 13.90
N ALA A 13 16.29 10.48 13.71
CA ALA A 13 15.56 11.70 13.35
C ALA A 13 15.00 11.68 11.92
N ILE A 14 15.69 11.05 10.97
CA ILE A 14 15.21 10.88 9.59
C ILE A 14 14.04 9.89 9.55
N ARG A 15 14.10 8.77 10.31
CA ARG A 15 13.03 7.76 10.34
C ARG A 15 11.73 8.29 10.95
N ILE A 16 11.81 9.08 12.03
CA ILE A 16 10.61 9.69 12.64
C ILE A 16 9.97 10.71 11.69
N LYS A 17 10.76 11.54 11.00
CA LYS A 17 10.23 12.51 10.03
C LYS A 17 9.56 11.84 8.84
N LEU A 18 10.09 10.71 8.36
CA LEU A 18 9.50 9.97 7.24
C LEU A 18 8.16 9.32 7.65
N CYS A 19 8.09 8.71 8.83
CA CYS A 19 6.86 8.14 9.36
C CYS A 19 5.78 9.20 9.59
N PHE A 20 6.14 10.38 10.11
CA PHE A 20 5.19 11.48 10.30
C PHE A 20 4.72 12.10 8.98
N MET A 21 5.59 12.18 7.96
CA MET A 21 5.19 12.72 6.65
C MET A 21 4.25 11.76 5.91
N ILE A 22 4.46 10.44 6.02
CA ILE A 22 3.59 9.43 5.41
C ILE A 22 2.26 9.33 6.17
N ALA A 23 2.28 9.30 7.50
CA ALA A 23 1.06 9.29 8.30
C ALA A 23 0.19 10.55 8.09
N ALA A 24 0.82 11.73 7.94
CA ALA A 24 0.13 12.97 7.60
C ALA A 24 -0.49 12.93 6.19
N LEU A 25 0.16 12.27 5.22
CA LEU A 25 -0.40 12.07 3.88
C LEU A 25 -1.64 11.17 3.91
N PHE A 26 -1.69 10.18 4.82
CA PHE A 26 -2.84 9.28 4.96
C PHE A 26 -4.01 9.91 5.71
N LEU A 27 -3.76 10.75 6.73
CA LEU A 27 -4.80 11.42 7.52
C LEU A 27 -5.59 12.48 6.73
N LEU A 28 -4.98 13.09 5.71
CA LEU A 28 -5.67 14.05 4.83
C LEU A 28 -6.68 13.41 3.87
N SER A 29 -6.66 12.08 3.69
CA SER A 29 -7.58 11.37 2.79
C SER A 29 -8.92 10.98 3.43
N ALA A 30 -9.11 11.27 4.72
CA ALA A 30 -10.30 10.87 5.49
C ALA A 30 -11.42 11.91 5.56
N CYS A 31 -11.19 13.14 5.05
CA CYS A 31 -12.19 14.21 5.01
C CYS A 31 -12.66 14.51 3.58
N ALA A 32 -13.22 13.52 2.89
CA ALA A 32 -14.10 13.75 1.75
C ALA A 32 -15.20 12.69 1.81
N GLY A 33 -16.42 13.14 2.13
CA GLY A 33 -17.60 12.30 2.22
C GLY A 33 -17.90 11.59 0.90
N ASN A 34 -18.52 10.43 1.05
CA ASN A 34 -19.17 9.57 0.07
C ASN A 34 -19.13 10.02 -1.39
N GLN A 35 -18.64 9.10 -2.23
CA GLN A 35 -18.71 9.03 -3.70
C GLN A 35 -17.39 9.39 -4.41
N LEU A 36 -16.66 8.34 -4.78
CA LEU A 36 -15.68 8.34 -5.90
C LEU A 36 -14.47 9.30 -5.85
N ALA A 37 -13.91 9.60 -4.68
CA ALA A 37 -12.59 10.26 -4.63
C ALA A 37 -11.41 9.25 -4.71
N MET A 38 -11.53 8.17 -5.49
CA MET A 38 -10.36 7.36 -5.82
C MET A 38 -9.70 7.97 -7.05
N SER A 39 -8.84 8.96 -6.80
CA SER A 39 -8.06 9.62 -7.85
C SER A 39 -7.04 8.65 -8.47
N GLY A 40 -6.58 8.96 -9.69
CA GLY A 40 -5.48 8.22 -10.33
C GLY A 40 -4.21 8.23 -9.49
N SER A 41 -3.97 9.30 -8.72
CA SER A 41 -2.85 9.37 -7.76
C SER A 41 -3.02 8.42 -6.57
N ALA A 42 -4.26 8.18 -6.11
CA ALA A 42 -4.53 7.19 -5.07
C ALA A 42 -4.29 5.77 -5.60
N LEU A 43 -4.73 5.48 -6.83
CA LEU A 43 -4.45 4.19 -7.49
C LEU A 43 -2.95 3.97 -7.67
N ASP A 44 -2.21 4.95 -8.21
CA ASP A 44 -0.74 4.89 -8.35
C ASP A 44 -0.04 4.61 -7.01
N THR A 45 -0.49 5.28 -5.94
CA THR A 45 0.01 5.04 -4.58
C THR A 45 -0.23 3.60 -4.15
N ILE A 46 -1.45 3.07 -4.34
CA ILE A 46 -1.79 1.68 -4.02
C ILE A 46 -0.90 0.71 -4.81
N GLY A 47 -0.67 0.95 -6.10
CA GLY A 47 0.23 0.15 -6.94
C GLY A 47 1.68 0.16 -6.43
N LYS A 48 2.22 1.33 -6.08
CA LYS A 48 3.58 1.46 -5.52
C LYS A 48 3.71 0.79 -4.16
N SER A 49 2.70 0.93 -3.30
CA SER A 49 2.64 0.24 -2.00
C SER A 49 2.61 -1.27 -2.17
N PHE A 50 1.93 -1.80 -3.20
CA PHE A 50 1.91 -3.22 -3.50
C PHE A 50 3.31 -3.73 -3.88
N ILE A 51 4.00 -3.06 -4.80
CA ILE A 51 5.36 -3.44 -5.21
C ILE A 51 6.33 -3.38 -4.02
N THR A 52 6.24 -2.33 -3.21
CA THR A 52 7.06 -2.18 -2.00
C THR A 52 6.83 -3.33 -1.02
N THR A 53 5.57 -3.68 -0.77
CA THR A 53 5.21 -4.78 0.14
C THR A 53 5.67 -6.12 -0.43
N ALA A 54 5.50 -6.37 -1.72
CA ALA A 54 5.96 -7.59 -2.37
C ALA A 54 7.48 -7.78 -2.27
N ASN A 55 8.25 -6.72 -2.51
CA ASN A 55 9.70 -6.76 -2.34
C ASN A 55 10.07 -7.06 -0.90
N LEU A 56 9.38 -6.47 0.07
CA LEU A 56 9.65 -6.71 1.48
C LEU A 56 9.33 -8.16 1.89
N TYR A 57 8.23 -8.74 1.41
CA TYR A 57 7.92 -10.16 1.64
C TYR A 57 8.97 -11.08 1.03
N ASN A 58 9.42 -10.82 -0.20
CA ASN A 58 10.48 -11.60 -0.82
C ASN A 58 11.76 -11.56 0.02
N SER A 59 12.21 -10.37 0.43
CA SER A 59 13.40 -10.24 1.25
C SER A 59 13.26 -10.91 2.62
N LEU A 60 12.12 -10.75 3.30
CA LEU A 60 11.88 -11.38 4.61
C LEU A 60 11.85 -12.91 4.51
N HIS A 61 11.29 -13.45 3.43
CA HIS A 61 11.26 -14.90 3.19
C HIS A 61 12.65 -15.46 2.90
N GLU A 62 13.41 -14.77 2.06
CA GLU A 62 14.80 -15.14 1.71
C GLU A 62 15.69 -15.21 2.95
N VAL A 63 15.53 -14.29 3.92
CA VAL A 63 16.29 -14.29 5.18
C VAL A 63 15.62 -15.11 6.30
N GLY A 64 14.55 -15.85 6.01
CA GLY A 64 13.87 -16.73 6.98
C GLY A 64 13.13 -16.02 8.11
N LYS A 65 12.82 -14.72 7.96
CA LYS A 65 12.06 -13.92 8.96
C LYS A 65 10.56 -14.14 8.91
N ILE A 66 10.06 -14.66 7.79
CA ILE A 66 8.66 -15.10 7.64
C ILE A 66 8.65 -16.56 7.17
N THR A 67 7.61 -17.29 7.56
CA THR A 67 7.44 -18.70 7.19
C THR A 67 6.96 -18.84 5.75
N ASP A 68 7.09 -20.04 5.18
CA ASP A 68 6.54 -20.39 3.87
C ASP A 68 5.01 -20.16 3.82
N ASP A 69 4.31 -20.40 4.92
CA ASP A 69 2.86 -20.21 5.00
C ASP A 69 2.47 -18.73 5.02
N GLU A 70 3.21 -17.90 5.77
CA GLU A 70 3.05 -16.45 5.78
C GLU A 70 3.32 -15.86 4.37
N TYR A 71 4.37 -16.34 3.70
CA TYR A 71 4.69 -15.95 2.32
C TYR A 71 3.62 -16.41 1.33
N ARG A 72 3.12 -17.65 1.45
CA ARG A 72 2.07 -18.22 0.60
C ARG A 72 0.75 -17.46 0.74
N ALA A 73 0.38 -17.06 1.96
CA ALA A 73 -0.80 -16.24 2.20
C ALA A 73 -0.71 -14.91 1.44
N PHE A 74 0.45 -14.22 1.52
CA PHE A 74 0.68 -13.02 0.73
C PHE A 74 0.64 -13.30 -0.78
N ALA A 75 1.18 -14.43 -1.26
CA ALA A 75 1.15 -14.78 -2.67
C ALA A 75 -0.28 -14.99 -3.20
N VAL A 76 -1.21 -15.52 -2.40
CA VAL A 76 -2.63 -15.63 -2.76
C VAL A 76 -3.26 -14.25 -2.92
N PHE A 77 -3.04 -13.35 -1.95
CA PHE A 77 -3.48 -11.96 -2.04
C PHE A 77 -2.87 -11.26 -3.28
N ALA A 78 -1.58 -11.43 -3.53
CA ALA A 78 -0.88 -10.81 -4.66
C ALA A 78 -1.48 -11.24 -6.02
N LYS A 79 -1.98 -12.47 -6.14
CA LYS A 79 -2.69 -12.91 -7.34
C LYS A 79 -4.02 -12.17 -7.51
N GLN A 80 -4.79 -12.01 -6.44
CA GLN A 80 -6.05 -11.26 -6.47
C GLN A 80 -5.82 -9.78 -6.82
N PHE A 81 -4.81 -9.17 -6.19
CA PHE A 81 -4.43 -7.79 -6.47
C PHE A 81 -4.08 -7.59 -7.95
N LYS A 82 -3.24 -8.46 -8.52
CA LYS A 82 -2.83 -8.40 -9.93
C LYS A 82 -3.99 -8.57 -10.91
N ALA A 83 -5.06 -9.26 -10.53
CA ALA A 83 -6.23 -9.43 -11.38
C ALA A 83 -7.15 -8.19 -11.35
N ILE A 84 -7.37 -7.60 -10.18
CA ILE A 84 -8.37 -6.53 -9.98
C ILE A 84 -7.78 -5.14 -10.24
N TYR A 85 -6.54 -4.90 -9.81
CA TYR A 85 -5.93 -3.57 -9.88
C TYR A 85 -5.85 -2.97 -11.30
N PRO A 86 -5.43 -3.72 -12.35
CA PRO A 86 -5.40 -3.17 -13.70
C PRO A 86 -6.79 -2.74 -14.20
N VAL A 87 -7.82 -3.55 -13.93
CA VAL A 87 -9.20 -3.26 -14.30
C VAL A 87 -9.68 -1.96 -13.63
N ALA A 88 -9.30 -1.74 -12.37
CA ALA A 88 -9.62 -0.50 -11.66
C ALA A 88 -8.92 0.72 -12.26
N VAL A 89 -7.65 0.59 -12.66
CA VAL A 89 -6.92 1.67 -13.33
C VAL A 89 -7.56 2.01 -14.67
N ASP A 90 -7.94 1.00 -15.46
CA ASP A 90 -8.56 1.21 -16.76
C ASP A 90 -9.96 1.80 -16.64
N THR A 91 -10.75 1.33 -15.66
CA THR A 91 -12.08 1.89 -15.35
C THR A 91 -11.97 3.34 -14.90
N TRP A 92 -11.00 3.66 -14.04
CA TRP A 92 -10.76 5.04 -13.62
C TRP A 92 -10.42 5.95 -14.81
N LYS A 93 -9.53 5.51 -15.72
CA LYS A 93 -9.20 6.26 -16.94
C LYS A 93 -10.42 6.46 -17.85
N ALA A 94 -11.28 5.45 -17.96
CA ALA A 94 -12.51 5.53 -18.75
C ALA A 94 -13.49 6.55 -18.16
N VAL A 95 -13.69 6.54 -16.84
CA VAL A 95 -14.54 7.51 -16.13
C VAL A 95 -13.94 8.91 -16.18
N GLU A 96 -12.62 9.06 -16.05
CA GLU A 96 -11.94 10.35 -16.20
C GLU A 96 -12.15 10.94 -17.59
N SER A 97 -12.13 10.10 -18.63
CA SER A 97 -12.35 10.52 -20.02
C SER A 97 -13.83 10.74 -20.35
N ASN A 98 -14.75 10.06 -19.67
CA ASN A 98 -16.20 10.14 -19.85
C ASN A 98 -16.92 10.09 -18.49
N PRO A 99 -17.15 11.25 -17.84
CA PRO A 99 -17.72 11.32 -16.49
C PRO A 99 -19.11 10.71 -16.32
N GLU A 100 -19.89 10.59 -17.41
CA GLU A 100 -21.22 9.95 -17.39
C GLU A 100 -21.17 8.47 -16.98
N LEU A 101 -20.00 7.83 -17.09
CA LEU A 101 -19.78 6.43 -16.67
C LEU A 101 -19.59 6.28 -15.16
N ALA A 102 -19.49 7.38 -14.40
CA ALA A 102 -19.23 7.36 -12.97
C ALA A 102 -20.38 6.77 -12.14
N GLU A 103 -21.62 6.85 -12.64
CA GLU A 103 -22.82 6.34 -11.95
C GLU A 103 -23.09 4.85 -12.24
N ASP A 104 -22.24 4.17 -13.01
CA ASP A 104 -22.39 2.74 -13.26
C ASP A 104 -22.15 1.92 -11.98
N LYS A 105 -23.06 0.98 -11.69
CA LYS A 105 -22.94 -0.01 -10.60
C LYS A 105 -21.64 -0.81 -10.69
N GLN A 106 -21.08 -0.97 -11.89
CA GLN A 106 -19.78 -1.60 -12.08
C GLN A 106 -18.64 -0.78 -11.45
N ALA A 107 -18.65 0.54 -11.64
CA ALA A 107 -17.65 1.44 -11.07
C ALA A 107 -17.71 1.46 -9.53
N GLU A 108 -18.92 1.42 -8.96
CA GLU A 108 -19.13 1.31 -7.51
C GLU A 108 -18.59 -0.02 -6.96
N THR A 109 -18.93 -1.13 -7.63
CA THR A 109 -18.48 -2.48 -7.22
C THR A 109 -16.95 -2.57 -7.24
N LEU A 110 -16.32 -2.06 -8.30
CA LEU A 110 -14.87 -2.09 -8.45
C LEU A 110 -14.17 -1.18 -7.44
N THR A 111 -14.76 -0.02 -7.14
CA THR A 111 -14.28 0.87 -6.06
C THR A 111 -14.25 0.13 -4.73
N ASN A 112 -15.34 -0.56 -4.38
CA ASN A 112 -15.41 -1.35 -3.15
C ASN A 112 -14.38 -2.49 -3.11
N GLN A 113 -14.12 -3.15 -4.23
CA GLN A 113 -13.08 -4.19 -4.32
C GLN A 113 -11.68 -3.61 -4.10
N ILE A 114 -11.37 -2.45 -4.69
CA ILE A 114 -10.08 -1.80 -4.51
C ILE A 114 -9.90 -1.31 -3.07
N LEU A 115 -10.93 -0.77 -2.44
CA LEU A 115 -10.86 -0.37 -1.03
C LEU A 115 -10.55 -1.57 -0.12
N LYS A 116 -11.14 -2.74 -0.40
CA LYS A 116 -10.80 -3.99 0.31
C LYS A 116 -9.34 -4.40 0.08
N LEU A 117 -8.88 -4.37 -1.18
CA LEU A 117 -7.48 -4.70 -1.50
C LEU A 117 -6.49 -3.73 -0.85
N LYS A 118 -6.81 -2.42 -0.80
CA LYS A 118 -6.03 -1.41 -0.11
C LYS A 118 -5.91 -1.73 1.37
N GLN A 119 -7.01 -2.08 2.02
CA GLN A 119 -7.01 -2.43 3.44
C GLN A 119 -6.15 -3.67 3.72
N GLN A 120 -6.32 -4.74 2.94
CA GLN A 120 -5.49 -5.95 3.06
C GLN A 120 -4.01 -5.67 2.79
N LEU A 121 -3.69 -4.80 1.82
CA LEU A 121 -2.33 -4.38 1.54
C LEU A 121 -1.69 -3.68 2.74
N ILE A 122 -2.44 -2.82 3.43
CA ILE A 122 -1.98 -2.13 4.65
C ILE A 122 -1.67 -3.14 5.75
N GLU A 123 -2.50 -4.17 5.91
CA GLU A 123 -2.29 -5.24 6.89
C GLU A 123 -1.01 -6.03 6.60
N TYR A 124 -0.80 -6.47 5.35
CA TYR A 124 0.42 -7.16 4.96
C TYR A 124 1.66 -6.29 5.12
N TYR A 125 1.58 -5.00 4.76
CA TYR A 125 2.66 -4.06 4.95
C TYR A 125 3.00 -3.89 6.44
N SER A 126 2.00 -3.69 7.29
CA SER A 126 2.18 -3.52 8.74
C SER A 126 2.79 -4.76 9.39
N PHE A 127 2.32 -5.95 9.01
CA PHE A 127 2.91 -7.21 9.44
C PHE A 127 4.40 -7.29 9.07
N SER A 128 4.74 -6.94 7.83
CA SER A 128 6.13 -7.02 7.36
C SER A 128 7.06 -6.03 8.06
N LEU A 129 6.56 -4.84 8.43
CA LEU A 129 7.30 -3.90 9.28
C LEU A 129 7.57 -4.48 10.68
N GLY A 130 6.57 -5.13 11.30
CA GLY A 130 6.76 -5.78 12.59
C GLY A 130 7.87 -6.84 12.56
N LYS A 131 8.03 -7.58 11.46
CA LYS A 131 9.12 -8.56 11.29
C LYS A 131 10.51 -7.92 11.08
N LEU A 132 10.57 -6.67 10.64
CA LEU A 132 11.83 -5.93 10.53
C LEU A 132 12.37 -5.47 11.89
N GLU A 133 11.48 -5.15 12.84
CA GLU A 133 11.80 -4.54 14.13
C GLU A 133 12.26 -5.54 15.23
N VAL A 134 12.03 -6.84 15.06
CA VAL A 134 12.49 -7.88 16.01
C VAL A 134 13.99 -8.18 15.80
N GLN A 135 14.84 -7.15 15.90
CA GLN A 135 16.31 -7.24 15.85
C GLN A 135 16.95 -6.92 17.19
#